data_AF-A0A6I3IFS4-F1
#
_entry.id   AF-A0A6I3IFS4-F1
#
_cell.length_a   1.000
_cell.length_b   1.000
_cell.length_c   1.000
_cell.angle_alpha   90.00
_cell.angle_beta   90.00
_cell.angle_gamma   90.00
#
_symmetry.space_group_name_H-M   'P 1'
#
loop_
_entity.id
_entity.type
_entity.pdbx_description
1 polymer ?
#
loop_
_entity_poly.entity_id
_entity_poly.type
_entity_poly.pdbx_seq_one_letter_code
_entity_poly.pdbx_strand_id
1 'polypeptide(L)'
;MRRCEDTIEVRYELRQEGRPVQFIWRGRLYDVRSVVDHWRERRPWWREVPDTRSITPADLEEEVWRVEAAPGRSGSLGVYDLAVRGSRWQLVRLSD
;
A
#
# COMPACT_ATOMS: atom_id res chain seq x y z
N MET A 1 -3.77 7.88 -13.49
CA MET A 1 -3.05 7.07 -12.49
C MET A 1 -1.63 7.57 -12.36
N ARG A 2 -1.27 8.13 -11.20
CA ARG A 2 0.12 8.53 -10.91
C ARG A 2 0.76 7.48 -10.03
N ARG A 3 1.96 7.03 -10.39
CA ARG A 3 2.76 6.14 -9.55
C ARG A 3 3.46 7.00 -8.51
N CYS A 4 3.21 6.70 -7.25
CA CYS A 4 3.94 7.24 -6.11
C CYS A 4 4.74 6.07 -5.53
N GLU A 5 5.87 6.31 -4.88
CA GLU A 5 6.56 5.28 -4.08
C GLU A 5 6.82 5.88 -2.68
N ASP A 6 5.85 6.66 -2.21
CA ASP A 6 5.91 7.40 -0.95
C ASP A 6 5.67 6.45 0.22
N THR A 7 6.53 6.52 1.23
CA THR A 7 6.28 5.79 2.48
C THR A 7 5.14 6.40 3.24
N ILE A 8 4.24 5.54 3.71
CA ILE A 8 3.05 5.93 4.47
C ILE A 8 2.98 5.13 5.77
N GLU A 9 2.37 5.75 6.77
CA GLU A 9 1.99 5.04 7.99
C GLU A 9 0.56 4.55 7.81
N VAL A 10 0.34 3.24 7.98
CA VAL A 10 -0.97 2.61 7.81
C VAL A 10 -1.40 2.00 9.13
N ARG A 11 -2.58 2.40 9.60
CA ARG A 11 -3.32 1.63 10.60
C ARG A 11 -4.11 0.56 9.88
N TYR A 12 -3.95 -0.67 10.35
CA TYR A 12 -4.69 -1.82 9.89
C TYR A 12 -5.48 -2.46 11.02
N GLU A 13 -6.53 -3.20 10.66
CA GLU A 13 -7.36 -3.90 11.61
C GLU A 13 -6.76 -5.27 11.95
N LEU A 14 -6.50 -5.53 13.25
CA LEU A 14 -5.90 -6.79 13.72
C LEU A 14 -6.81 -8.01 13.51
N ARG A 15 -8.12 -7.82 13.36
CA ARG A 15 -9.08 -8.92 13.20
C ARG A 15 -9.31 -9.34 11.75
N GLN A 16 -9.05 -8.46 10.79
CA GLN A 16 -9.30 -8.69 9.37
C GLN A 16 -7.99 -8.73 8.59
N GLU A 17 -7.06 -9.57 9.05
CA GLU A 17 -5.87 -9.94 8.27
C GLU A 17 -5.06 -8.74 7.77
N GLY A 18 -4.93 -7.69 8.60
CA GLY A 18 -4.15 -6.52 8.23
C GLY A 18 -4.84 -5.56 7.25
N ARG A 19 -6.17 -5.63 7.11
CA ARG A 19 -6.94 -4.70 6.28
C ARG A 19 -6.67 -3.24 6.68
N PRO A 20 -6.23 -2.36 5.76
CA PRO A 20 -5.97 -0.96 6.06
C PRO A 20 -7.28 -0.21 6.38
N VAL A 21 -7.30 0.50 7.50
CA VAL A 21 -8.44 1.32 7.96
C VAL A 21 -8.17 2.81 7.85
N GLN A 22 -6.92 3.24 8.04
CA GLN A 22 -6.51 4.64 7.90
C GLN A 22 -5.04 4.69 7.52
N PHE A 23 -4.62 5.74 6.80
CA PHE A 23 -3.21 5.97 6.53
C PHE A 23 -2.85 7.45 6.52
N ILE A 24 -1.59 7.76 6.85
CA ILE A 24 -1.06 9.12 6.80
C ILE A 24 -0.19 9.24 5.54
N TRP A 25 -0.51 10.21 4.69
CA TRP A 25 0.26 10.53 3.49
C TRP A 25 0.49 12.03 3.40
N ARG A 26 1.77 12.45 3.27
CA ARG A 26 2.22 13.85 3.23
C ARG A 26 1.67 14.71 4.37
N GLY A 27 1.63 14.15 5.59
CA GLY A 27 1.12 14.82 6.79
C GLY A 27 -0.40 14.96 6.86
N ARG A 28 -1.15 14.29 5.97
CA ARG A 28 -2.63 14.26 5.98
C ARG A 28 -3.12 12.86 6.28
N LEU A 29 -4.13 12.75 7.14
CA LEU A 29 -4.80 11.49 7.44
C LEU A 29 -5.88 11.21 6.38
N TYR A 30 -5.81 10.03 5.80
CA TYR A 30 -6.78 9.47 4.87
C TYR A 30 -7.54 8.35 5.58
N ASP A 31 -8.86 8.47 5.59
CA ASP A 31 -9.76 7.49 6.18
C ASP A 31 -10.18 6.50 5.09
N VAL A 32 -9.89 5.20 5.28
CA VAL A 32 -10.29 4.16 4.33
C VAL A 32 -11.76 3.85 4.56
N ARG A 33 -12.58 4.17 3.55
CA ARG A 33 -14.02 3.91 3.56
C ARG A 33 -14.34 2.48 3.19
N SER A 34 -13.63 1.95 2.21
CA SER A 34 -13.76 0.58 1.77
C SER A 34 -12.46 0.08 1.15
N VAL A 35 -12.32 -1.24 1.14
CA VAL A 35 -11.23 -1.91 0.41
C VAL A 35 -11.89 -2.49 -0.82
N VAL A 36 -11.49 -1.98 -1.99
CA VAL A 36 -12.04 -2.37 -3.28
C VAL A 36 -11.50 -3.72 -3.68
N ASP A 37 -10.19 -3.93 -3.49
CA ASP A 37 -9.51 -5.15 -3.90
C ASP A 37 -8.25 -5.38 -3.05
N HIS A 38 -7.84 -6.63 -2.92
CA HIS A 38 -6.56 -6.99 -2.32
C HIS A 38 -5.94 -8.14 -3.11
N TRP A 39 -4.66 -8.04 -3.43
CA TRP A 39 -3.94 -9.08 -4.14
C TRP A 39 -2.48 -9.12 -3.72
N ARG A 40 -1.84 -10.28 -3.89
CA ARG A 40 -0.39 -10.43 -3.71
C ARG A 40 0.26 -10.38 -5.08
N GLU A 41 1.08 -9.37 -5.32
CA GLU A 41 1.85 -9.25 -6.56
C GLU A 41 3.27 -9.78 -6.33
N ARG A 42 3.74 -10.64 -7.24
CA ARG A 42 5.14 -11.06 -7.27
C ARG A 42 5.95 -10.08 -8.09
N ARG A 43 6.96 -9.49 -7.48
CA ARG A 43 7.81 -8.52 -8.15
C ARG A 43 8.77 -9.20 -9.12
N PRO A 44 9.04 -8.58 -10.29
CA PRO A 44 10.05 -9.11 -11.20
C PRO A 44 11.46 -8.91 -10.59
N TRP A 45 12.16 -10.02 -10.42
CA TRP A 45 13.54 -10.14 -9.90
C TRP A 45 14.58 -9.24 -10.61
N TRP A 46 14.30 -8.74 -11.83
CA TRP A 46 15.24 -7.93 -12.60
C TRP A 46 15.32 -6.46 -12.17
N ARG A 47 14.49 -6.00 -11.23
CA ARG A 47 14.55 -4.63 -10.69
C ARG A 47 15.42 -4.51 -9.43
N GLU A 48 15.95 -5.62 -8.93
CA GLU A 48 16.93 -5.63 -7.85
C GLU A 48 18.33 -5.85 -8.43
N VAL A 49 19.22 -4.90 -8.18
CA VAL A 49 20.64 -5.04 -8.51
C VAL A 49 21.17 -6.16 -7.60
N PRO A 50 21.68 -7.27 -8.15
CA PRO A 50 21.97 -8.44 -7.34
C PRO A 50 23.27 -8.24 -6.55
N ASP A 51 23.17 -7.74 -5.31
CA ASP A 51 24.11 -8.17 -4.27
C ASP A 51 23.60 -9.52 -3.75
N THR A 52 23.87 -10.53 -4.56
CA THR A 52 23.32 -11.87 -4.43
C THR A 52 23.81 -12.49 -3.13
N ARG A 53 22.95 -12.56 -2.11
CA ARG A 53 23.17 -13.55 -1.03
C ARG A 53 21.98 -14.05 -0.23
N SER A 54 20.74 -13.56 -0.37
CA SER A 54 19.51 -14.24 0.12
C SER A 54 18.23 -13.45 -0.20
N ILE A 55 17.85 -13.29 -1.47
CA ILE A 55 16.47 -12.86 -1.77
C ILE A 55 15.59 -14.11 -1.71
N THR A 56 14.65 -14.15 -0.77
CA THR A 56 13.69 -15.25 -0.66
C THR A 56 12.47 -14.97 -1.56
N PRO A 57 11.72 -15.98 -2.02
CA PRO A 57 10.48 -15.75 -2.75
C PRO A 57 9.46 -14.92 -1.95
N ALA A 58 9.52 -14.94 -0.61
CA ALA A 58 8.71 -14.08 0.25
C ALA A 58 9.11 -12.59 0.18
N ASP A 59 10.38 -12.28 -0.10
CA ASP A 59 10.85 -10.91 -0.35
C ASP A 59 10.32 -10.35 -1.68
N LEU A 60 10.04 -11.25 -2.63
CA LEU A 60 9.45 -10.91 -3.92
C LEU A 60 7.92 -10.83 -3.88
N GLU A 61 7.28 -11.24 -2.79
CA GLU A 61 5.83 -11.25 -2.62
C GLU A 61 5.39 -9.99 -1.88
N GLU A 62 4.60 -9.17 -2.55
CA GLU A 62 4.24 -7.87 -2.04
C GLU A 62 2.72 -7.71 -2.06
N GLU A 63 2.15 -7.54 -0.87
CA GLU A 63 0.70 -7.44 -0.72
C GLU A 63 0.26 -6.05 -1.13
N VAL A 64 -0.70 -5.95 -2.05
CA VAL A 64 -1.25 -4.70 -2.55
C VAL A 64 -2.73 -4.63 -2.18
N TRP A 65 -3.11 -3.52 -1.57
CA TRP A 65 -4.44 -3.20 -1.11
C TRP A 65 -4.95 -1.99 -1.88
N ARG A 66 -5.98 -2.18 -2.69
CA ARG A 66 -6.69 -1.07 -3.32
C ARG A 66 -7.81 -0.60 -2.41
N VAL A 67 -7.73 0.65 -2.00
CA VAL A 67 -8.64 1.23 -1.01
C VAL A 67 -9.28 2.50 -1.52
N GLU A 68 -10.55 2.68 -1.19
CA GLU A 68 -11.24 3.95 -1.33
C GLU A 68 -11.01 4.74 -0.05
N ALA A 69 -10.33 5.88 -0.15
CA ALA A 69 -10.05 6.71 1.00
C ALA A 69 -10.33 8.19 0.72
N ALA A 70 -10.57 8.95 1.78
CA ALA A 70 -10.78 10.40 1.68
C ALA A 70 -9.95 11.16 2.73
N PRO A 71 -9.38 12.32 2.39
CA PRO A 71 -8.69 13.17 3.36
C PRO A 71 -9.71 13.89 4.25
N GLY A 72 -9.87 13.42 5.49
CA GLY A 72 -10.77 14.03 6.47
C GLY A 72 -12.27 13.97 6.08
N ARG A 73 -13.11 14.77 6.75
CA ARG A 73 -14.58 14.71 6.60
C ARG A 73 -15.14 15.26 5.29
N SER A 74 -14.41 16.17 4.63
CA SER A 74 -14.87 16.86 3.41
C SER A 74 -13.96 16.62 2.20
N GLY A 75 -13.01 15.70 2.32
CA GLY A 75 -12.14 15.33 1.21
C GLY A 75 -12.87 14.52 0.15
N SER A 76 -12.48 14.69 -1.11
CA SER A 76 -12.94 13.82 -2.20
C SER A 76 -12.49 12.38 -1.95
N LEU A 77 -13.38 11.43 -2.21
CA LEU A 77 -13.06 10.01 -2.19
C LEU A 77 -12.19 9.68 -3.39
N GLY A 78 -11.02 9.12 -3.16
CA GLY A 78 -10.10 8.66 -4.19
C GLY A 78 -9.73 7.19 -3.98
N VAL A 79 -9.22 6.55 -5.03
CA VAL A 79 -8.75 5.16 -4.97
C VAL A 79 -7.23 5.14 -4.88
N TYR A 80 -6.72 4.48 -3.84
CA TYR A 80 -5.31 4.41 -3.52
C TYR A 80 -4.86 2.95 -3.50
N ASP A 81 -3.75 2.65 -4.17
CA ASP A 81 -3.10 1.35 -4.06
C ASP A 81 -1.99 1.47 -3.00
N LEU A 82 -2.15 0.74 -1.89
CA LEU A 82 -1.19 0.65 -0.78
C LEU A 82 -0.48 -0.70 -0.86
N ALA A 83 0.84 -0.72 -0.84
CA ALA A 83 1.61 -1.96 -0.89
C ALA A 83 2.40 -2.21 0.39
N VAL A 84 2.43 -3.44 0.88
CA VAL A 84 3.27 -3.89 1.99
C VAL A 84 4.54 -4.51 1.42
N ARG A 85 5.69 -4.06 1.93
CA ARG A 85 7.03 -4.44 1.48
C ARG A 85 7.81 -4.88 2.72
N GLY A 86 7.81 -6.18 3.00
CA GLY A 86 8.26 -6.71 4.30
C GLY A 86 7.46 -6.09 5.45
N SER A 87 8.04 -5.11 6.15
CA SER A 87 7.41 -4.42 7.29
C SER A 87 6.95 -2.99 7.00
N ARG A 88 7.14 -2.48 5.77
CA ARG A 88 6.91 -1.06 5.43
C ARG A 88 5.73 -0.90 4.47
N TRP A 89 4.91 0.12 4.71
CA TRP A 89 3.80 0.48 3.83
C TRP A 89 4.18 1.56 2.81
N GLN A 90 3.92 1.21 1.55
CA GLN A 90 4.04 1.90 0.27
C GLN A 90 2.76 2.57 -0.23
N LEU A 91 2.66 3.88 -0.50
CA LEU A 91 1.64 4.33 -1.47
C LEU A 91 2.21 4.12 -2.87
N VAL A 92 1.69 3.15 -3.63
CA VAL A 92 2.23 2.79 -4.96
C VAL A 92 1.48 3.44 -6.12
N ARG A 93 0.18 3.72 -5.95
CA ARG A 93 -0.63 4.38 -7.00
C ARG A 93 -1.73 5.23 -6.41
N LEU A 94 -2.00 6.33 -7.10
CA LEU A 94 -3.14 7.21 -6.84
C LEU A 94 -4.02 7.29 -8.10
N SER A 95 -5.31 7.02 -7.91
CA SER A 95 -6.38 7.21 -8.88
C SER A 95 -7.37 8.21 -8.28
N ASP A 96 -7.39 9.41 -8.85
CA ASP A 96 -8.38 10.47 -8.58
C ASP A 96 -9.59 10.25 -9.49
#